data_AF-A0A0Q8XLI7-F1
#
_entry.id   AF-A0A0Q8XLI7-F1
#
_cell.length_a   1.000
_cell.length_b   1.000
_cell.length_c   1.000
_cell.angle_alpha   90.00
_cell.angle_beta   90.00
_cell.angle_gamma   90.00
#
_symmetry.space_group_name_H-M   'P 1'
#
loop_
_entity.id
_entity.type
_entity.pdbx_description
1 polymer ?
#
loop_
_entity_poly.entity_id
_entity_poly.type
_entity_poly.pdbx_seq_one_letter_code
_entity_poly.pdbx_strand_id
1 'polypeptide(L)'
;MSLSRSLRLRQIGTTPDGRPRYASLTSGGNTDLYLTNTDRGHSLVAVARVDKSFDWGLNLGASYTFQDVTDVSSMNGTTASGTYGQNAMVDPNVAAYGTSIYQIRNSWKFNVDFDHAFVGDYKTRISLFGELRSGIPYSLTMNDPNLPNSHSSVFGTAGSSNRYLLYVPAAGTDPIVTYDSAATQAALDKFIAANGLEGYRGQILPKNSQRGKNWFKVDLHAEQELPLPGIDSIAKGARIKLFGDIENVLNMINKDWGSLRQVAFPYLTSVVNVACVAGTTNGVANPCAQYRYSSFSNPAEDVQGRPSLWAARVGVKVQF
;
A
#
# COMPACT_ATOMS: atom_id res chain seq x y z
N MET A 1 0.14 -15.83 -10.83
CA MET A 1 0.92 -14.58 -11.10
C MET A 1 2.29 -14.96 -11.65
N SER A 2 3.00 -14.10 -12.37
CA SER A 2 4.27 -14.45 -13.03
C SER A 2 5.48 -14.37 -12.08
N LEU A 3 6.51 -15.19 -12.28
CA LEU A 3 7.83 -15.07 -11.69
C LEU A 3 8.77 -14.42 -12.70
N SER A 4 9.50 -13.37 -12.32
CA SER A 4 10.58 -12.80 -13.13
C SER A 4 11.93 -13.01 -12.46
N ARG A 5 12.92 -13.47 -13.22
CA ARG A 5 14.33 -13.57 -12.79
C ARG A 5 15.28 -13.18 -13.91
N SER A 6 16.43 -12.64 -13.56
CA SER A 6 17.51 -12.41 -14.51
C SER A 6 18.30 -13.69 -14.78
N LEU A 7 18.48 -14.05 -16.05
CA LEU A 7 19.29 -15.19 -16.52
C LEU A 7 20.79 -14.86 -16.58
N ARG A 8 21.15 -13.57 -16.51
CA ARG A 8 22.55 -13.10 -16.56
C ARG A 8 23.25 -13.14 -15.21
N LEU A 9 22.60 -13.67 -14.18
CA LEU A 9 23.12 -13.69 -12.82
C LEU A 9 23.55 -15.10 -12.44
N ARG A 10 24.75 -15.21 -11.86
CA ARG A 10 25.25 -16.43 -11.24
C ARG A 10 25.40 -16.22 -9.75
N GLN A 11 24.90 -17.15 -8.94
CA GLN A 11 25.14 -17.11 -7.50
C GLN A 11 26.64 -17.34 -7.23
N ILE A 12 27.24 -16.42 -6.47
CA ILE A 12 28.67 -16.45 -6.09
C ILE A 12 28.87 -16.72 -4.59
N GLY A 13 27.79 -16.73 -3.81
CA GLY A 13 27.83 -17.01 -2.39
C GLY A 13 26.50 -16.72 -1.71
N THR A 14 26.57 -16.43 -0.42
CA THR A 14 25.43 -15.98 0.39
C THR A 14 25.76 -14.66 1.07
N THR A 15 24.74 -13.88 1.37
CA THR A 15 24.84 -12.74 2.27
C THR A 15 24.86 -13.20 3.73
N PRO A 16 25.19 -12.32 4.70
CA PRO A 16 25.30 -12.69 6.11
C PRO A 16 24.03 -13.35 6.70
N ASP A 17 22.86 -12.98 6.21
CA ASP A 17 21.56 -13.54 6.61
C ASP A 17 21.11 -14.76 5.78
N GLY A 18 22.01 -15.33 4.98
CA GLY A 18 21.78 -16.57 4.23
C GLY A 18 21.13 -16.40 2.86
N ARG A 19 20.78 -15.19 2.42
CA ARG A 19 20.23 -15.00 1.06
C ARG A 19 21.29 -15.25 -0.01
N PRO A 20 20.91 -15.68 -1.22
CA PRO A 20 21.84 -15.78 -2.35
C PRO A 20 22.47 -14.43 -2.67
N ARG A 21 23.79 -14.43 -2.91
CA ARG A 21 24.52 -13.29 -3.47
C ARG A 21 24.91 -13.60 -4.91
N TYR A 22 24.59 -12.69 -5.82
CA TYR A 22 24.80 -12.86 -7.26
C TYR A 22 26.00 -12.06 -7.78
N ALA A 23 26.44 -12.38 -8.98
CA ALA A 23 27.25 -11.53 -9.82
C ALA A 23 26.75 -11.62 -11.26
N SER A 24 26.88 -10.52 -12.00
CA SER A 24 26.60 -10.49 -13.43
C SER A 24 27.64 -11.34 -14.18
N LEU A 25 27.16 -12.18 -15.09
CA LEU A 25 27.96 -12.96 -16.03
C LEU A 25 28.50 -12.10 -17.18
N THR A 26 27.91 -10.93 -17.41
CA THR A 26 28.26 -10.01 -18.50
C THR A 26 28.68 -8.64 -17.97
N SER A 27 29.52 -7.92 -18.70
CA SER A 27 29.79 -6.51 -18.41
C SER A 27 28.58 -5.63 -18.73
N GLY A 28 28.32 -4.61 -17.90
CA GLY A 28 27.24 -3.65 -18.08
C GLY A 28 25.94 -3.96 -17.32
N GLY A 29 24.97 -3.03 -17.39
CA GLY A 29 23.70 -3.07 -16.65
C GLY A 29 22.55 -3.82 -17.33
N ASN A 30 22.83 -4.56 -18.41
CA ASN A 30 21.80 -5.26 -19.18
C ASN A 30 21.24 -6.47 -18.41
N THR A 31 19.95 -6.73 -18.57
CA THR A 31 19.24 -7.87 -17.95
C THR A 31 18.52 -8.69 -19.00
N ASP A 32 18.60 -10.02 -18.91
CA ASP A 32 17.73 -10.93 -19.67
C ASP A 32 16.73 -11.52 -18.69
N LEU A 33 15.49 -11.06 -18.77
CA LEU A 33 14.46 -11.40 -17.81
C LEU A 33 13.62 -12.56 -18.32
N TYR A 34 13.65 -13.66 -17.58
CA TYR A 34 12.79 -14.81 -17.82
C TYR A 34 11.52 -14.66 -17.00
N LEU A 35 10.38 -14.53 -17.69
CA LEU A 35 9.06 -14.50 -17.09
C LEU A 35 8.42 -15.88 -17.23
N THR A 36 7.98 -16.44 -16.11
CA THR A 36 7.29 -17.74 -16.06
C THR A 36 6.08 -17.70 -15.15
N ASN A 37 5.31 -18.78 -15.06
CA ASN A 37 4.11 -18.87 -14.25
C ASN A 37 4.41 -19.42 -12.85
N THR A 38 3.58 -19.04 -11.86
CA THR A 38 3.51 -19.70 -10.55
C THR A 38 2.07 -19.85 -10.09
N ASP A 39 1.84 -20.93 -9.36
CA ASP A 39 0.61 -21.36 -8.69
C ASP A 39 0.52 -20.92 -7.22
N ARG A 40 1.54 -20.23 -6.68
CA ARG A 40 1.60 -19.86 -5.27
C ARG A 40 0.63 -18.75 -4.84
N GLY A 41 0.03 -18.02 -5.78
CA GLY A 41 -0.89 -16.92 -5.46
C GLY A 41 -2.21 -17.44 -4.89
N HIS A 42 -2.70 -16.81 -3.83
CA HIS A 42 -3.96 -17.18 -3.17
C HIS A 42 -4.85 -15.95 -2.97
N SER A 43 -6.17 -16.11 -3.06
CA SER A 43 -7.15 -15.04 -2.84
C SER A 43 -8.41 -15.59 -2.17
N LEU A 44 -8.72 -15.06 -1.00
CA LEU A 44 -9.98 -15.27 -0.28
C LEU A 44 -10.67 -13.92 -0.12
N VAL A 45 -11.92 -13.84 -0.57
CA VAL A 45 -12.77 -12.66 -0.41
C VAL A 45 -14.09 -13.10 0.21
N ALA A 46 -14.40 -12.58 1.40
CA ALA A 46 -15.65 -12.84 2.08
C ALA A 46 -16.42 -11.53 2.23
N VAL A 47 -17.73 -11.55 1.95
CA VAL A 47 -18.59 -10.37 1.99
C VAL A 47 -19.84 -10.68 2.81
N ALA A 48 -20.17 -9.79 3.75
CA ALA A 48 -21.44 -9.78 4.46
C ALA A 48 -22.12 -8.43 4.22
N ARG A 49 -23.44 -8.45 3.97
CA ARG A 49 -24.24 -7.25 3.75
C ARG A 49 -25.54 -7.35 4.52
N VAL A 50 -25.97 -6.22 5.06
CA VAL A 50 -27.29 -6.03 5.67
C VAL A 50 -27.90 -4.74 5.14
N ASP A 51 -29.19 -4.76 4.91
CA ASP A 51 -29.98 -3.59 4.57
C ASP A 51 -31.32 -3.63 5.31
N LYS A 52 -31.85 -2.44 5.58
CA LYS A 52 -33.12 -2.23 6.27
C LYS A 52 -33.78 -0.98 5.72
N SER A 53 -34.95 -1.15 5.12
CA SER A 53 -35.85 -0.06 4.77
C SER A 53 -36.92 0.09 5.84
N PHE A 54 -37.25 1.33 6.17
CA PHE A 54 -38.31 1.70 7.09
C PHE A 54 -39.39 2.47 6.34
N ASP A 55 -40.66 2.22 6.70
CA ASP A 55 -41.82 2.77 5.99
C ASP A 55 -41.90 4.31 6.03
N TRP A 56 -41.21 4.95 6.99
CA TRP A 56 -41.15 6.40 7.13
C TRP A 56 -40.07 7.06 6.24
N GLY A 57 -39.42 6.30 5.35
CA GLY A 57 -38.53 6.82 4.32
C GLY A 57 -37.03 6.73 4.61
N LEU A 58 -36.63 6.11 5.73
CA LEU A 58 -35.23 5.81 6.05
C LEU A 58 -34.82 4.46 5.45
N ASN A 59 -33.65 4.43 4.82
CA ASN A 59 -32.96 3.23 4.40
C ASN A 59 -31.56 3.22 4.99
N LEU A 60 -31.21 2.12 5.64
CA LEU A 60 -29.88 1.87 6.18
C LEU A 60 -29.28 0.68 5.46
N GLY A 61 -28.00 0.78 5.11
CA GLY A 61 -27.24 -0.33 4.58
C GLY A 61 -25.83 -0.35 5.14
N ALA A 62 -25.31 -1.55 5.35
CA ALA A 62 -23.92 -1.78 5.73
C ALA A 62 -23.39 -3.03 5.04
N SER A 63 -22.12 -3.00 4.63
CA SER A 63 -21.41 -4.16 4.12
C SER A 63 -19.99 -4.22 4.64
N TYR A 64 -19.54 -5.42 4.95
CA TYR A 64 -18.17 -5.72 5.31
C TYR A 64 -17.57 -6.69 4.30
N THR A 65 -16.40 -6.33 3.78
CA THR A 65 -15.58 -7.17 2.91
C THR A 65 -14.26 -7.46 3.59
N PHE A 66 -13.95 -8.74 3.76
CA PHE A 66 -12.65 -9.24 4.19
C PHE A 66 -11.88 -9.78 2.99
N GLN A 67 -10.59 -9.44 2.89
CA GLN A 67 -9.69 -9.96 1.86
C GLN A 67 -8.41 -10.52 2.47
N ASP A 68 -8.06 -11.74 2.06
CA ASP A 68 -6.74 -12.34 2.28
C ASP A 68 -6.17 -12.76 0.92
N VAL A 69 -5.23 -11.96 0.42
CA VAL A 69 -4.70 -12.06 -0.94
C VAL A 69 -3.19 -12.05 -0.89
N THR A 70 -2.57 -13.09 -1.46
CA THR A 70 -1.12 -13.26 -1.52
C THR A 70 -0.66 -13.45 -2.95
N ASP A 71 0.53 -12.95 -3.24
CA ASP A 71 1.18 -13.08 -4.54
C ASP A 71 2.70 -13.18 -4.41
N VAL A 72 3.33 -13.61 -5.51
CA VAL A 72 4.80 -13.63 -5.63
C VAL A 72 5.28 -12.36 -6.30
N SER A 73 4.82 -12.10 -7.53
CA SER A 73 5.03 -10.83 -8.23
C SER A 73 3.73 -10.06 -8.34
N SER A 74 3.76 -8.79 -7.93
CA SER A 74 2.61 -7.90 -8.05
C SER A 74 2.39 -7.39 -9.48
N MET A 75 3.27 -7.73 -10.44
CA MET A 75 3.18 -7.31 -11.85
C MET A 75 2.86 -5.81 -12.02
N ASN A 76 3.51 -5.00 -11.19
CA ASN A 76 3.19 -3.58 -10.98
C ASN A 76 3.89 -2.64 -11.98
N GLY A 77 4.73 -3.16 -12.88
CA GLY A 77 5.41 -2.40 -13.91
C GLY A 77 4.84 -2.61 -15.31
N THR A 78 4.94 -1.59 -16.18
CA THR A 78 4.55 -1.67 -17.60
C THR A 78 5.61 -2.32 -18.50
N THR A 79 6.81 -2.55 -17.97
CA THR A 79 7.91 -3.24 -18.65
C THR A 79 8.37 -4.44 -17.82
N ALA A 80 9.05 -5.40 -18.46
CA ALA A 80 9.65 -6.54 -17.77
C ALA A 80 10.64 -6.09 -16.69
N SER A 81 11.46 -5.08 -17.00
CA SER A 81 12.41 -4.48 -16.04
C SER A 81 11.73 -3.76 -14.89
N GLY A 82 10.60 -3.08 -15.14
CA GLY A 82 9.79 -2.47 -14.09
C GLY A 82 9.22 -3.51 -13.14
N THR A 83 8.59 -4.56 -13.68
CA THR A 83 8.06 -5.67 -12.87
C THR A 83 9.15 -6.38 -12.07
N TYR A 84 10.32 -6.66 -12.67
CA TYR A 84 11.44 -7.24 -11.92
C TYR A 84 12.01 -6.25 -10.87
N GLY A 85 12.12 -4.96 -11.19
CA GLY A 85 12.74 -3.93 -10.36
C GLY A 85 11.92 -3.50 -9.15
N GLN A 86 10.59 -3.63 -9.19
CA GLN A 86 9.66 -2.98 -8.23
C GLN A 86 8.96 -3.96 -7.27
N ASN A 87 9.40 -5.22 -7.20
CA ASN A 87 8.89 -6.18 -6.23
C ASN A 87 9.78 -6.25 -4.99
N ALA A 88 9.19 -6.49 -3.82
CA ALA A 88 9.94 -6.84 -2.62
C ALA A 88 10.65 -8.18 -2.79
N MET A 89 11.91 -8.27 -2.35
CA MET A 89 12.77 -9.43 -2.60
C MET A 89 13.35 -10.02 -1.33
N VAL A 90 13.11 -11.31 -1.14
CA VAL A 90 13.82 -12.15 -0.16
C VAL A 90 14.99 -12.86 -0.83
N ASP A 91 14.77 -13.41 -2.03
CA ASP A 91 15.83 -13.75 -2.95
C ASP A 91 16.08 -12.52 -3.85
N PRO A 92 17.29 -11.96 -3.90
CA PRO A 92 17.56 -10.78 -4.71
C PRO A 92 17.27 -10.89 -6.21
N ASN A 93 17.08 -12.10 -6.74
CA ASN A 93 16.73 -12.36 -8.14
C ASN A 93 15.29 -12.91 -8.31
N VAL A 94 14.55 -13.15 -7.21
CA VAL A 94 13.18 -13.68 -7.25
C VAL A 94 12.29 -12.93 -6.26
N ALA A 95 11.16 -12.41 -6.74
CA ALA A 95 10.19 -11.71 -5.90
C ALA A 95 9.72 -12.57 -4.71
N ALA A 96 9.57 -11.95 -3.55
CA ALA A 96 9.11 -12.61 -2.34
C ALA A 96 7.63 -12.99 -2.45
N TYR A 97 7.27 -14.15 -1.91
CA TYR A 97 5.88 -14.49 -1.67
C TYR A 97 5.38 -13.82 -0.40
N GLY A 98 4.17 -13.25 -0.43
CA GLY A 98 3.52 -12.68 0.73
C GLY A 98 2.26 -11.92 0.38
N THR A 99 1.82 -11.02 1.26
CA THR A 99 0.61 -10.21 1.07
C THR A 99 0.68 -9.42 -0.23
N SER A 100 -0.39 -9.41 -1.02
CA SER A 100 -0.46 -8.63 -2.25
C SER A 100 -0.57 -7.13 -1.96
N ILE A 101 0.08 -6.29 -2.77
CA ILE A 101 -0.10 -4.83 -2.71
C ILE A 101 -1.54 -4.40 -3.06
N TYR A 102 -2.32 -5.28 -3.71
CA TYR A 102 -3.71 -5.00 -4.08
C TYR A 102 -4.71 -5.40 -2.98
N GLN A 103 -4.25 -5.94 -1.85
CA GLN A 103 -5.13 -6.38 -0.78
C GLN A 103 -5.64 -5.20 0.06
N ILE A 104 -6.96 -5.02 0.09
CA ILE A 104 -7.65 -4.19 1.09
C ILE A 104 -8.26 -5.13 2.13
N ARG A 105 -7.50 -5.39 3.21
CA ARG A 105 -7.82 -6.48 4.17
C ARG A 105 -9.21 -6.39 4.75
N ASN A 106 -9.64 -5.18 5.12
CA ASN A 106 -10.95 -4.90 5.68
C ASN A 106 -11.53 -3.69 4.94
N SER A 107 -12.76 -3.79 4.47
CA SER A 107 -13.51 -2.67 3.91
C SER A 107 -14.93 -2.70 4.45
N TRP A 108 -15.31 -1.62 5.11
CA TRP A 108 -16.66 -1.33 5.56
C TRP A 108 -17.24 -0.26 4.66
N LYS A 109 -18.46 -0.48 4.19
CA LYS A 109 -19.25 0.55 3.51
C LYS A 109 -20.58 0.67 4.22
N PHE A 110 -21.07 1.89 4.37
CA PHE A 110 -22.39 2.14 4.93
C PHE A 110 -23.10 3.22 4.12
N ASN A 111 -24.41 3.13 4.09
CA ASN A 111 -25.27 4.14 3.49
C ASN A 111 -26.44 4.44 4.42
N VAL A 112 -26.79 5.72 4.50
CA VAL A 112 -27.96 6.24 5.21
C VAL A 112 -28.69 7.12 4.22
N ASP A 113 -29.87 6.69 3.80
CA ASP A 113 -30.70 7.42 2.85
C ASP A 113 -32.02 7.76 3.52
N PHE A 114 -32.36 9.03 3.58
CA PHE A 114 -33.61 9.51 4.13
C PHE A 114 -34.35 10.29 3.04
N ASP A 115 -35.59 9.88 2.75
CA ASP A 115 -36.48 10.52 1.78
C ASP A 115 -37.82 10.78 2.46
N HIS A 116 -38.19 12.06 2.61
CA HIS A 116 -39.46 12.44 3.22
C HIS A 116 -40.03 13.71 2.58
N ALA A 117 -41.35 13.73 2.37
CA ALA A 117 -42.06 14.90 1.90
C ALA A 117 -42.60 15.71 3.09
N PHE A 118 -41.86 16.75 3.49
CA PHE A 118 -42.29 17.64 4.60
C PHE A 118 -43.42 18.59 4.20
N VAL A 119 -43.52 18.93 2.91
CA VAL A 119 -44.52 19.86 2.37
C VAL A 119 -45.15 19.26 1.12
N GLY A 120 -46.45 18.95 1.18
CA GLY A 120 -47.17 18.36 0.05
C GLY A 120 -46.56 17.03 -0.40
N ASP A 121 -46.29 16.92 -1.70
CA ASP A 121 -45.64 15.77 -2.36
C ASP A 121 -44.17 16.04 -2.71
N TYR A 122 -43.59 17.14 -2.22
CA TYR A 122 -42.22 17.56 -2.50
C TYR A 122 -41.24 16.91 -1.53
N LYS A 123 -40.42 16.01 -2.07
CA LYS A 123 -39.47 15.23 -1.29
C LYS A 123 -38.22 16.01 -0.94
N THR A 124 -37.77 15.83 0.29
CA THR A 124 -36.43 16.15 0.76
C THR A 124 -35.66 14.84 0.88
N ARG A 125 -34.54 14.73 0.18
CA ARG A 125 -33.65 13.58 0.23
C ARG A 125 -32.32 13.97 0.85
N ILE A 126 -31.87 13.19 1.83
CA ILE A 126 -30.53 13.28 2.40
C ILE A 126 -29.91 11.89 2.32
N SER A 127 -28.77 11.78 1.65
CA SER A 127 -28.03 10.53 1.50
C SER A 127 -26.61 10.71 2.01
N LEU A 128 -26.18 9.83 2.90
CA LEU A 128 -24.79 9.71 3.36
C LEU A 128 -24.23 8.38 2.86
N PHE A 129 -23.02 8.42 2.31
CA PHE A 129 -22.27 7.22 1.97
C PHE A 129 -20.91 7.28 2.63
N GLY A 130 -20.54 6.22 3.34
CA GLY A 130 -19.24 6.14 4.01
C GLY A 130 -18.47 4.88 3.62
N GLU A 131 -17.15 5.03 3.52
CA GLU A 131 -16.20 3.94 3.31
C GLU A 131 -15.09 4.03 4.35
N LEU A 132 -14.96 3.00 5.18
CA LEU A 132 -13.80 2.77 6.05
C LEU A 132 -13.04 1.57 5.52
N ARG A 133 -11.80 1.76 5.07
CA ARG A 133 -10.98 0.66 4.58
C ARG A 133 -9.58 0.64 5.19
N SER A 134 -9.03 -0.56 5.25
CA SER A 134 -7.62 -0.77 5.57
C SER A 134 -6.70 -0.07 4.58
N GLY A 135 -5.59 0.47 5.08
CA GLY A 135 -4.54 1.01 4.22
C GLY A 135 -3.88 -0.08 3.37
N ILE A 136 -3.19 0.38 2.33
CA ILE A 136 -2.44 -0.48 1.41
C ILE A 136 -1.27 -1.12 2.18
N PRO A 137 -1.02 -2.43 2.03
CA PRO A 137 0.12 -3.07 2.66
C PRO A 137 1.42 -2.70 1.94
N TYR A 138 2.51 -2.59 2.69
CA TYR A 138 3.82 -2.17 2.18
C TYR A 138 4.96 -2.95 2.82
N SER A 139 6.09 -3.02 2.14
CA SER A 139 7.28 -3.73 2.61
C SER A 139 8.31 -2.77 3.20
N LEU A 140 8.87 -3.17 4.34
CA LEU A 140 10.07 -2.55 4.89
C LEU A 140 11.30 -3.19 4.24
N THR A 141 12.17 -2.36 3.70
CA THR A 141 13.34 -2.80 2.94
C THR A 141 14.62 -2.17 3.46
N MET A 142 15.74 -2.62 2.90
CA MET A 142 17.01 -1.93 2.96
C MET A 142 17.33 -1.34 1.60
N ASN A 143 18.07 -0.24 1.61
CA ASN A 143 18.58 0.39 0.41
C ASN A 143 20.06 0.07 0.24
N ASP A 144 20.46 -0.49 -0.89
CA ASP A 144 21.88 -0.57 -1.27
C ASP A 144 22.23 0.64 -2.17
N PRO A 145 22.79 1.73 -1.60
CA PRO A 145 23.05 2.94 -2.37
C PRO A 145 24.17 2.78 -3.40
N ASN A 146 24.94 1.69 -3.37
CA ASN A 146 26.07 1.47 -4.26
C ASN A 146 25.72 0.44 -5.33
N LEU A 147 25.52 0.92 -6.57
CA LEU A 147 25.11 0.11 -7.71
C LEU A 147 26.18 0.07 -8.83
N PRO A 148 27.37 -0.51 -8.60
CA PRO A 148 28.39 -0.62 -9.65
C PRO A 148 27.84 -1.37 -10.87
N ASN A 149 28.02 -0.81 -12.06
CA ASN A 149 27.46 -1.34 -13.31
C ASN A 149 25.94 -1.62 -13.22
N SER A 150 25.19 -0.79 -12.50
CA SER A 150 23.75 -0.93 -12.28
C SER A 150 23.31 -2.19 -11.52
N HIS A 151 24.21 -2.80 -10.75
CA HIS A 151 23.93 -3.97 -9.91
C HIS A 151 24.25 -3.66 -8.46
N SER A 152 23.42 -4.15 -7.53
CA SER A 152 23.67 -4.03 -6.09
C SER A 152 25.05 -4.56 -5.70
N SER A 153 25.83 -3.77 -4.96
CA SER A 153 27.11 -4.19 -4.41
C SER A 153 26.96 -5.31 -3.36
N VAL A 154 25.84 -5.30 -2.63
CA VAL A 154 25.52 -6.27 -1.59
C VAL A 154 24.97 -7.57 -2.17
N PHE A 155 23.96 -7.48 -3.03
CA PHE A 155 23.19 -8.62 -3.52
C PHE A 155 23.53 -9.04 -4.95
N GLY A 156 24.17 -8.17 -5.73
CA GLY A 156 24.65 -8.47 -7.08
C GLY A 156 23.59 -8.43 -8.16
N THR A 157 22.41 -7.86 -7.89
CA THR A 157 21.28 -7.86 -8.81
C THR A 157 20.95 -6.46 -9.32
N ALA A 158 20.53 -6.34 -10.57
CA ALA A 158 20.05 -5.09 -11.16
C ALA A 158 18.62 -4.76 -10.73
N GLY A 159 18.21 -3.49 -10.86
CA GLY A 159 16.87 -3.01 -10.46
C GLY A 159 16.96 -1.92 -9.39
N SER A 160 15.83 -1.62 -8.75
CA SER A 160 15.79 -0.61 -7.69
C SER A 160 16.63 -1.03 -6.48
N SER A 161 17.43 -0.10 -5.94
CA SER A 161 18.32 -0.34 -4.79
C SER A 161 17.59 -0.66 -3.49
N ASN A 162 16.33 -0.24 -3.38
CA ASN A 162 15.52 -0.26 -2.16
C ASN A 162 14.52 -1.43 -2.09
N ARG A 163 14.76 -2.52 -2.83
CA ARG A 163 13.79 -3.61 -2.98
C ARG A 163 14.03 -4.83 -2.08
N TYR A 164 15.15 -4.87 -1.37
CA TYR A 164 15.55 -6.01 -0.55
C TYR A 164 14.87 -5.95 0.80
N LEU A 165 14.11 -6.98 1.16
CA LEU A 165 13.40 -7.03 2.45
C LEU A 165 14.39 -6.86 3.61
N LEU A 166 13.96 -6.09 4.61
CA LEU A 166 14.76 -5.80 5.80
C LEU A 166 15.04 -7.08 6.58
N TYR A 167 16.32 -7.31 6.88
CA TYR A 167 16.71 -8.21 7.95
C TYR A 167 16.64 -7.44 9.26
N VAL A 168 15.88 -7.95 10.23
CA VAL A 168 15.73 -7.34 11.55
C VAL A 168 16.85 -7.87 12.44
N PRO A 169 17.79 -7.04 12.90
CA PRO A 169 18.92 -7.50 13.71
C PRO A 169 18.44 -8.20 14.99
N ALA A 170 19.11 -9.27 15.39
CA ALA A 170 18.87 -9.96 16.66
C ALA A 170 18.93 -8.99 17.85
N ALA A 171 18.20 -9.29 18.91
CA ALA A 171 18.21 -8.46 20.11
C ALA A 171 19.60 -8.48 20.75
N GLY A 172 20.11 -7.30 21.14
CA GLY A 172 21.47 -7.15 21.68
C GLY A 172 22.52 -7.03 20.57
N THR A 173 23.59 -7.83 20.66
CA THR A 173 24.67 -7.83 19.65
C THR A 173 24.42 -8.90 18.61
N ASP A 174 24.01 -8.48 17.42
CA ASP A 174 23.89 -9.37 16.28
C ASP A 174 25.27 -9.59 15.62
N PRO A 175 25.79 -10.83 15.53
CA PRO A 175 27.09 -11.10 14.94
C PRO A 175 27.15 -10.83 13.43
N ILE A 176 26.02 -10.70 12.73
CA ILE A 176 25.96 -10.46 11.29
C ILE A 176 25.60 -9.02 10.90
N VAL A 177 25.39 -8.14 11.89
CA VAL A 177 25.07 -6.71 11.66
C VAL A 177 25.97 -5.79 12.47
N THR A 178 26.45 -4.76 11.80
CA THR A 178 27.20 -3.63 12.37
C THR A 178 26.50 -2.33 11.99
N TYR A 179 26.80 -1.25 12.71
CA TYR A 179 26.18 0.06 12.49
C TYR A 179 27.25 1.12 12.20
N ASP A 180 26.89 2.14 11.44
CA ASP A 180 27.72 3.34 11.27
C ASP A 180 27.87 4.16 12.55
N SER A 181 26.89 4.09 13.45
CA SER A 181 26.87 4.77 14.74
C SER A 181 25.93 4.09 15.74
N ALA A 182 26.17 4.29 17.04
CA ALA A 182 25.26 3.85 18.09
C ALA A 182 23.87 4.53 18.01
N ALA A 183 23.81 5.74 17.43
CA ALA A 183 22.55 6.45 17.22
C ALA A 183 21.65 5.75 16.19
N THR A 184 22.23 5.26 15.09
CA THR A 184 21.52 4.45 14.08
C THR A 184 20.97 3.17 14.68
N GLN A 185 21.77 2.47 15.50
CA GLN A 185 21.34 1.27 16.20
C GLN A 185 20.14 1.57 17.12
N ALA A 186 20.27 2.57 18.00
CA ALA A 186 19.21 2.93 18.94
C ALA A 186 17.92 3.38 18.23
N ALA A 187 18.04 4.10 17.10
CA ALA A 187 16.89 4.54 16.30
C ALA A 187 16.17 3.35 15.63
N LEU A 188 16.93 2.40 15.06
CA LEU A 188 16.38 1.18 14.47
C LEU A 188 15.72 0.31 15.54
N ASP A 189 16.35 0.13 16.70
CA ASP A 189 15.79 -0.64 17.81
C ASP A 189 14.47 -0.04 18.31
N LYS A 190 14.42 1.29 18.47
CA LYS A 190 13.19 2.00 18.82
C LYS A 190 12.10 1.80 17.76
N PHE A 191 12.48 1.84 16.48
CA PHE A 191 11.56 1.60 15.37
C PHE A 191 11.01 0.16 15.37
N ILE A 192 11.86 -0.83 15.61
CA ILE A 192 11.45 -2.25 15.70
C ILE A 192 10.44 -2.44 16.83
N ALA A 193 10.72 -1.88 18.02
CA ALA A 193 9.81 -1.95 19.16
C ALA A 193 8.48 -1.23 18.89
N ALA A 194 8.52 -0.02 18.32
CA ALA A 194 7.33 0.79 18.07
C ALA A 194 6.40 0.22 17.00
N ASN A 195 6.92 -0.59 16.07
CA ASN A 195 6.16 -1.16 14.96
C ASN A 195 5.84 -2.65 15.14
N GLY A 196 6.03 -3.20 16.35
CA GLY A 196 5.70 -4.60 16.64
C GLY A 196 6.57 -5.61 15.88
N LEU A 197 7.80 -5.23 15.54
CA LEU A 197 8.73 -6.05 14.76
C LEU A 197 9.65 -6.93 15.62
N GLU A 198 9.50 -6.89 16.95
CA GLU A 198 10.32 -7.67 17.89
C GLU A 198 10.24 -9.18 17.64
N GLY A 199 9.09 -9.70 17.19
CA GLY A 199 8.94 -11.11 16.82
C GLY A 199 9.77 -11.55 15.60
N TYR A 200 10.33 -10.59 14.85
CA TYR A 200 11.14 -10.85 13.66
C TYR A 200 12.64 -10.66 13.89
N ARG A 201 13.09 -10.38 15.12
CA ARG A 201 14.51 -10.29 15.47
C ARG A 201 15.27 -11.53 14.98
N GLY A 202 16.38 -11.30 14.26
CA GLY A 202 17.18 -12.35 13.64
C GLY A 202 16.59 -12.94 12.35
N GLN A 203 15.56 -12.32 11.77
CA GLN A 203 14.85 -12.83 10.60
C GLN A 203 14.65 -11.75 9.54
N ILE A 204 14.40 -12.19 8.30
CA ILE A 204 14.02 -11.31 7.19
C ILE A 204 12.52 -11.05 7.28
N LEU A 205 12.11 -9.79 7.18
CA LEU A 205 10.70 -9.44 7.21
C LEU A 205 9.94 -10.04 6.02
N PRO A 206 8.72 -10.57 6.24
CA PRO A 206 7.85 -10.97 5.14
C PRO A 206 7.47 -9.80 4.25
N LYS A 207 7.24 -10.11 2.96
CA LYS A 207 6.68 -9.16 1.99
C LYS A 207 5.37 -8.58 2.50
N ASN A 208 5.28 -7.26 2.43
CA ASN A 208 4.07 -6.49 2.71
C ASN A 208 3.48 -6.79 4.10
N SER A 209 4.38 -6.98 5.08
CA SER A 209 4.05 -7.25 6.48
C SER A 209 3.49 -6.02 7.21
N GLN A 210 3.81 -4.82 6.74
CA GLN A 210 3.30 -3.57 7.31
C GLN A 210 2.10 -3.05 6.51
N ARG A 211 1.34 -2.14 7.12
CA ARG A 211 0.13 -1.59 6.53
C ARG A 211 -0.01 -0.11 6.82
N GLY A 212 -0.35 0.66 5.79
CA GLY A 212 -0.67 2.07 5.95
C GLY A 212 -1.91 2.29 6.82
N LYS A 213 -2.09 3.52 7.28
CA LYS A 213 -3.24 3.88 8.12
C LYS A 213 -4.57 3.60 7.42
N ASN A 214 -5.58 3.24 8.22
CA ASN A 214 -6.95 3.11 7.73
C ASN A 214 -7.44 4.46 7.19
N TRP A 215 -8.25 4.40 6.14
CA TRP A 215 -8.83 5.56 5.50
C TRP A 215 -10.34 5.54 5.63
N PHE A 216 -10.91 6.65 6.07
CA PHE A 216 -12.34 6.81 6.30
C PHE A 216 -12.86 8.04 5.57
N LYS A 217 -13.78 7.86 4.62
CA LYS A 217 -14.40 8.93 3.85
C LYS A 217 -15.91 8.88 4.04
N VAL A 218 -16.54 10.05 4.14
CA VAL A 218 -18.01 10.19 4.08
C VAL A 218 -18.36 11.25 3.05
N ASP A 219 -19.28 10.89 2.17
CA ASP A 219 -19.87 11.74 1.14
C ASP A 219 -21.33 12.04 1.52
N LEU A 220 -21.78 13.26 1.22
CA LEU A 220 -23.14 13.74 1.51
C LEU A 220 -23.80 14.20 0.22
N HIS A 221 -25.05 13.80 0.04
CA HIS A 221 -25.96 14.33 -0.95
C HIS A 221 -27.20 14.89 -0.24
N ALA A 222 -27.61 16.09 -0.62
CA ALA A 222 -28.86 16.69 -0.18
C ALA A 222 -29.63 17.18 -1.41
N GLU A 223 -30.90 16.81 -1.51
CA GLU A 223 -31.79 17.22 -2.60
C GLU A 223 -33.13 17.68 -2.02
N GLN A 224 -33.67 18.75 -2.58
CA GLN A 224 -34.98 19.29 -2.28
C GLN A 224 -35.78 19.45 -3.56
N GLU A 225 -36.96 18.84 -3.59
CA GLU A 225 -37.98 19.12 -4.60
C GLU A 225 -38.74 20.40 -4.25
N LEU A 226 -39.03 21.21 -5.26
CA LEU A 226 -39.80 22.44 -5.14
C LEU A 226 -40.87 22.52 -6.24
N PRO A 227 -42.00 23.19 -5.96
CA PRO A 227 -42.96 23.56 -6.98
C PRO A 227 -42.30 24.45 -8.04
N LEU A 228 -42.83 24.37 -9.27
CA LEU A 228 -42.50 25.26 -10.38
C LEU A 228 -43.64 26.26 -10.61
N PRO A 229 -43.80 27.28 -9.74
CA PRO A 229 -44.93 28.20 -9.84
C PRO A 229 -44.94 28.91 -11.20
N GLY A 230 -46.06 28.78 -11.93
CA GLY A 230 -46.28 29.42 -13.23
C GLY A 230 -46.11 28.54 -14.47
N ILE A 231 -45.75 27.26 -14.31
CA ILE A 231 -45.71 26.26 -15.41
C ILE A 231 -46.83 25.22 -15.28
N ASP A 232 -47.59 25.27 -14.18
CA ASP A 232 -48.73 24.40 -13.84
C ASP A 232 -49.80 24.33 -14.94
N SER A 233 -49.90 25.39 -15.76
CA SER A 233 -50.80 25.52 -16.91
C SER A 233 -50.27 24.90 -18.22
N ILE A 234 -48.97 24.57 -18.30
CA ILE A 234 -48.28 24.07 -19.50
C ILE A 234 -47.80 22.61 -19.31
N ALA A 235 -47.36 22.23 -18.11
CA ALA A 235 -46.92 20.88 -17.77
C ALA A 235 -47.34 20.52 -16.33
N LYS A 236 -48.53 19.91 -16.19
CA LYS A 236 -49.05 19.47 -14.89
C LYS A 236 -48.11 18.43 -14.26
N GLY A 237 -47.55 18.75 -13.09
CA GLY A 237 -46.66 17.85 -12.35
C GLY A 237 -45.17 18.14 -12.51
N ALA A 238 -44.78 19.20 -13.23
CA ALA A 238 -43.38 19.60 -13.36
C ALA A 238 -42.77 19.98 -11.99
N ARG A 239 -41.55 19.49 -11.72
CA ARG A 239 -40.83 19.73 -10.45
C ARG A 239 -39.41 20.25 -10.72
N ILE A 240 -38.96 21.18 -9.87
CA ILE A 240 -37.53 21.51 -9.75
C ILE A 240 -36.93 20.67 -8.63
N LYS A 241 -35.75 20.11 -8.86
CA LYS A 241 -34.87 19.52 -7.85
C LYS A 241 -33.64 20.41 -7.70
N LEU A 242 -33.47 20.99 -6.51
CA LEU A 242 -32.22 21.62 -6.10
C LEU A 242 -31.40 20.56 -5.36
N PHE A 243 -30.16 20.33 -5.77
CA PHE A 243 -29.31 19.35 -5.10
C PHE A 243 -27.89 19.88 -4.86
N GLY A 244 -27.27 19.34 -3.82
CA GLY A 244 -25.89 19.55 -3.46
C GLY A 244 -25.21 18.23 -3.10
N ASP A 245 -24.07 17.97 -3.72
CA ASP A 245 -23.18 16.85 -3.40
C ASP A 245 -21.91 17.40 -2.77
N ILE A 246 -21.49 16.83 -1.65
CA ILE A 246 -20.22 17.12 -0.98
C ILE A 246 -19.45 15.82 -0.83
N GLU A 247 -18.33 15.72 -1.53
CA GLU A 247 -17.38 14.64 -1.35
C GLU A 247 -16.43 14.93 -0.18
N ASN A 248 -16.15 13.89 0.61
CA ASN A 248 -15.23 13.93 1.75
C ASN A 248 -15.58 15.04 2.76
N VAL A 249 -16.82 15.05 3.23
CA VAL A 249 -17.35 16.01 4.22
C VAL A 249 -16.50 16.02 5.49
N LEU A 250 -15.94 14.87 5.87
CA LEU A 250 -15.05 14.77 7.03
C LEU A 250 -13.82 15.67 6.90
N ASN A 251 -13.21 15.71 5.71
CA ASN A 251 -12.06 16.56 5.45
C ASN A 251 -12.41 18.04 5.39
N MET A 252 -13.63 18.37 4.97
CA MET A 252 -14.18 19.73 5.05
C MET A 252 -14.32 20.19 6.51
N ILE A 253 -14.73 19.30 7.41
CA ILE A 253 -14.87 19.57 8.85
C ILE A 253 -13.49 19.65 9.52
N ASN A 254 -12.60 18.70 9.22
CA ASN A 254 -11.25 18.65 9.77
C ASN A 254 -10.27 18.12 8.71
N LYS A 255 -9.25 18.91 8.39
CA LYS A 255 -8.23 18.60 7.38
C LYS A 255 -7.46 17.28 7.56
N ASP A 256 -7.52 16.68 8.76
CA ASP A 256 -6.86 15.42 9.07
C ASP A 256 -7.82 14.22 9.01
N TRP A 257 -9.14 14.47 8.90
CA TRP A 257 -10.16 13.43 8.77
C TRP A 257 -10.41 13.15 7.29
N GLY A 258 -10.31 11.89 6.88
CA GLY A 258 -10.50 11.51 5.47
C GLY A 258 -9.32 11.81 4.55
N SER A 259 -8.14 12.13 5.09
CA SER A 259 -6.89 12.14 4.32
C SER A 259 -6.37 10.72 4.13
N LEU A 260 -6.19 10.31 2.87
CA LEU A 260 -5.53 9.04 2.55
C LEU A 260 -4.01 9.21 2.65
N ARG A 261 -3.36 8.43 3.51
CA ARG A 261 -1.91 8.38 3.67
C ARG A 261 -1.41 7.00 3.27
N GLN A 262 -0.38 6.96 2.43
CA GLN A 262 0.21 5.71 1.98
C GLN A 262 1.69 5.88 1.65
N VAL A 263 2.45 4.80 1.78
CA VAL A 263 3.80 4.73 1.21
C VAL A 263 3.71 4.91 -0.30
N ALA A 264 4.60 5.71 -0.87
CA ALA A 264 4.64 5.93 -2.30
C ALA A 264 4.81 4.62 -3.08
N PHE A 265 4.22 4.55 -4.28
CA PHE A 265 4.45 3.44 -5.19
C PHE A 265 5.97 3.26 -5.43
N PRO A 266 6.53 2.03 -5.38
CA PRO A 266 5.87 0.73 -5.44
C PRO A 266 5.51 0.08 -4.09
N TYR A 267 5.29 0.86 -3.04
CA TYR A 267 4.98 0.40 -1.68
C TYR A 267 6.15 -0.33 -1.00
N LEU A 268 7.37 0.13 -1.31
CA LEU A 268 8.62 -0.27 -0.70
C LEU A 268 9.22 0.94 0.00
N THR A 269 9.59 0.79 1.27
CA THR A 269 10.20 1.88 2.04
C THR A 269 11.42 1.38 2.78
N SER A 270 12.56 2.00 2.50
CA SER A 270 13.82 1.64 3.15
C SER A 270 13.94 2.31 4.50
N VAL A 271 14.27 1.51 5.51
CA VAL A 271 14.51 2.03 6.86
C VAL A 271 15.98 2.28 7.14
N VAL A 272 16.87 1.64 6.39
CA VAL A 272 18.33 1.77 6.49
C VAL A 272 18.97 1.63 5.12
N ASN A 273 20.14 2.24 4.98
CA ASN A 273 21.09 1.85 3.94
C ASN A 273 21.88 0.60 4.40
N VAL A 274 22.22 -0.27 3.47
CA VAL A 274 23.02 -1.46 3.70
C VAL A 274 24.30 -1.45 2.85
N ALA A 275 25.41 -1.83 3.46
CA ALA A 275 26.67 -2.11 2.79
C ALA A 275 27.27 -3.43 3.32
N CYS A 276 28.16 -4.03 2.53
CA CYS A 276 28.91 -5.21 2.97
C CYS A 276 30.16 -4.81 3.76
N VAL A 277 30.38 -5.48 4.88
CA VAL A 277 31.66 -5.47 5.60
C VAL A 277 32.39 -6.77 5.25
N ALA A 278 33.59 -6.64 4.72
CA ALA A 278 34.45 -7.78 4.44
C ALA A 278 34.97 -8.39 5.76
N GLY A 279 35.14 -9.71 5.77
CA GLY A 279 35.66 -10.42 6.92
C GLY A 279 36.08 -11.83 6.52
N THR A 280 36.07 -12.74 7.48
CA THR A 280 36.34 -14.16 7.26
C THR A 280 35.15 -14.98 7.73
N THR A 281 34.78 -15.99 6.94
CA THR A 281 33.75 -16.96 7.31
C THR A 281 34.36 -18.35 7.13
N ASN A 282 34.44 -19.14 8.20
CA ASN A 282 35.11 -20.45 8.21
C ASN A 282 36.54 -20.42 7.65
N GLY A 283 37.30 -19.36 7.97
CA GLY A 283 38.70 -19.21 7.53
C GLY A 283 38.88 -18.77 6.07
N VAL A 284 37.80 -18.54 5.32
CA VAL A 284 37.83 -18.05 3.94
C VAL A 284 37.45 -16.58 3.90
N ALA A 285 38.14 -15.79 3.08
CA ALA A 285 37.82 -14.38 2.86
C ALA A 285 36.38 -14.25 2.34
N ASN A 286 35.52 -13.57 3.10
CA ASN A 286 34.14 -13.31 2.74
C ASN A 286 33.98 -11.80 2.48
N PRO A 287 33.75 -11.38 1.22
CA PRO A 287 33.55 -9.98 0.87
C PRO A 287 32.27 -9.36 1.43
N CYS A 288 31.39 -10.15 2.07
CA CYS A 288 30.21 -9.68 2.77
C CYS A 288 29.94 -10.59 3.99
N ALA A 289 30.80 -10.49 5.00
CA ALA A 289 30.68 -11.27 6.23
C ALA A 289 29.61 -10.69 7.18
N GLN A 290 29.42 -9.37 7.15
CA GLN A 290 28.40 -8.66 7.94
C GLN A 290 27.73 -7.58 7.10
N TYR A 291 26.51 -7.20 7.49
CA TYR A 291 25.88 -5.99 7.03
C TYR A 291 26.36 -4.80 7.86
N ARG A 292 26.56 -3.65 7.20
CA ARG A 292 26.67 -2.36 7.86
C ARG A 292 25.41 -1.56 7.57
N TYR A 293 24.65 -1.25 8.62
CA TYR A 293 23.50 -0.38 8.54
C TYR A 293 23.89 1.07 8.81
N SER A 294 23.37 1.97 7.98
CA SER A 294 23.60 3.40 8.10
C SER A 294 22.35 4.18 7.70
N SER A 295 22.35 5.47 7.98
CA SER A 295 21.33 6.40 7.46
C SER A 295 19.89 5.94 7.78
N PHE A 296 19.61 5.64 9.04
CA PHE A 296 18.26 5.24 9.44
C PHE A 296 17.23 6.32 9.09
N SER A 297 16.09 5.91 8.53
CA SER A 297 14.94 6.78 8.27
C SER A 297 13.64 6.07 8.57
N ASN A 298 12.68 6.80 9.15
CA ASN A 298 11.32 6.28 9.30
C ASN A 298 10.62 6.18 7.93
N PRO A 299 9.73 5.19 7.74
CA PRO A 299 8.85 5.14 6.58
C PRO A 299 8.10 6.46 6.39
N ALA A 300 8.17 7.01 5.18
CA ALA A 300 7.39 8.18 4.79
C ALA A 300 6.03 7.73 4.21
N GLU A 301 4.94 8.19 4.82
CA GLU A 301 3.60 8.07 4.26
C GLU A 301 3.13 9.42 3.73
N ASP A 302 2.92 9.50 2.41
CA ASP A 302 2.51 10.73 1.74
C ASP A 302 0.99 10.83 1.68
N VAL A 303 0.50 12.05 1.91
CA VAL A 303 -0.92 12.39 1.70
C VAL A 303 -1.21 12.34 0.22
N GLN A 304 -2.20 11.54 -0.16
CA GLN A 304 -2.65 11.45 -1.54
C GLN A 304 -3.62 12.58 -1.82
N GLY A 305 -3.17 13.59 -2.57
CA GLY A 305 -3.92 14.84 -2.78
C GLY A 305 -5.34 14.58 -3.29
N ARG A 306 -5.48 13.98 -4.48
CA ARG A 306 -6.80 13.78 -5.13
C ARG A 306 -7.86 13.12 -4.23
N PRO A 307 -7.61 11.95 -3.61
CA PRO A 307 -8.62 11.30 -2.76
C PRO A 307 -8.80 11.96 -1.39
N SER A 308 -7.90 12.87 -0.99
CA SER A 308 -7.98 13.59 0.30
C SER A 308 -8.67 14.94 0.18
N LEU A 309 -8.89 15.47 -1.02
CA LEU A 309 -9.60 16.74 -1.20
C LEU A 309 -11.10 16.55 -0.89
N TRP A 310 -11.74 17.65 -0.48
CA TRP A 310 -13.19 17.76 -0.50
C TRP A 310 -13.60 18.53 -1.75
N ALA A 311 -14.77 18.21 -2.28
CA ALA A 311 -15.34 18.89 -3.44
C ALA A 311 -16.85 19.05 -3.24
N ALA A 312 -17.39 20.19 -3.65
CA ALA A 312 -18.82 20.45 -3.63
C ALA A 312 -19.34 20.69 -5.04
N ARG A 313 -20.51 20.11 -5.36
CA ARG A 313 -21.26 20.36 -6.59
C ARG A 313 -22.67 20.76 -6.22
N VAL A 314 -23.18 21.82 -6.81
CA VAL A 314 -24.57 22.26 -6.66
C VAL A 314 -25.20 22.26 -8.05
N GLY A 315 -26.45 21.81 -8.13
CA GLY A 315 -27.16 21.72 -9.41
C GLY A 315 -28.66 21.90 -9.27
N VAL A 316 -29.27 22.16 -10.41
CA VAL A 316 -30.72 22.28 -10.58
C VAL A 316 -31.13 21.31 -11.67
N LYS A 317 -32.15 20.50 -11.41
CA LYS A 317 -32.75 19.58 -12.38
C LYS A 317 -34.23 19.87 -12.52
N VAL A 318 -34.70 20.01 -13.75
CA VAL A 318 -36.12 20.15 -14.08
C VAL A 318 -36.64 18.79 -14.54
N GLN A 319 -37.74 18.32 -13.96
CA GLN A 319 -38.44 17.12 -14.39
C GLN A 319 -39.86 17.46 -14.81
N PHE A 320 -40.29 16.86 -15.91
CA PHE A 320 -41.63 17.00 -16.50
C PHE A 320 -42.44 15.72 -16.26
#